data_AF-A0A7V4PL86-F1
#
_entry.id   AF-A0A7V4PL86-F1
#
_cell.length_a   1.000
_cell.length_b   1.000
_cell.length_c   1.000
_cell.angle_alpha   90.00
_cell.angle_beta   90.00
_cell.angle_gamma   90.00
#
_symmetry.space_group_name_H-M   'P 1'
#
loop_
_entity.id
_entity.type
_entity.pdbx_description
1 polymer ?
#
loop_
_entity_poly.entity_id
_entity_poly.type
_entity_poly.pdbx_seq_one_letter_code
_entity_poly.pdbx_strand_id
1 'polypeptide(L)'
;DRKGKFKTKIIARSKRYEEDLRQDLCLMFLSGVSTRSLSMISSRLIGRKLSPTEVSSANKGLVEAVEKWRTRDLSKESIKYLFIDGVCFSMRVDGTGETVSVLVVIGVLIPILF
;
A
#
# COMPACT_ATOMS: atom_id res chain seq x y z
N ASP A 1 -15.45 13.31 -30.70
CA ASP A 1 -16.48 13.27 -31.77
C ASP A 1 -17.86 13.47 -31.13
N ARG A 2 -18.83 14.07 -31.85
CA ARG A 2 -20.17 14.38 -31.30
C ARG A 2 -21.08 13.16 -31.07
N LYS A 3 -20.70 11.97 -31.53
CA LYS A 3 -21.40 10.69 -31.35
C LYS A 3 -20.76 9.79 -30.28
N GLY A 4 -19.74 10.28 -29.54
CA GLY A 4 -19.11 9.55 -28.43
C GLY A 4 -18.43 8.24 -28.81
N LYS A 5 -18.06 8.06 -30.08
CA LYS A 5 -17.39 6.87 -30.62
C LYS A 5 -15.87 6.87 -30.39
N PHE A 6 -15.30 8.00 -30.01
CA PHE A 6 -13.90 8.14 -29.67
C PHE A 6 -13.60 7.40 -28.36
N LYS A 7 -12.89 6.28 -28.47
CA LYS A 7 -12.28 5.58 -27.34
C LYS A 7 -10.78 5.87 -27.38
N THR A 8 -10.26 6.51 -26.34
CA THR A 8 -8.83 6.66 -26.12
C THR A 8 -8.17 5.29 -26.04
N LYS A 9 -7.16 5.03 -26.88
CA LYS A 9 -6.39 3.78 -26.83
C LYS A 9 -5.38 3.73 -25.67
N ILE A 10 -5.00 4.89 -25.13
CA ILE A 10 -3.91 5.05 -24.16
C ILE A 10 -4.42 4.98 -22.72
N ILE A 11 -5.53 5.66 -22.41
CA ILE A 11 -6.15 5.62 -21.08
C ILE A 11 -7.58 5.12 -21.22
N ALA A 12 -7.93 4.05 -20.50
CA ALA A 12 -9.29 3.51 -20.51
C ALA A 12 -10.31 4.58 -20.09
N ARG A 13 -11.52 4.52 -20.67
CA ARG A 13 -12.61 5.46 -20.35
C ARG A 13 -12.82 5.49 -18.83
N SER A 14 -12.82 6.70 -18.26
CA SER A 14 -12.92 6.98 -16.80
C SER A 14 -11.67 6.72 -15.95
N LYS A 15 -10.54 6.27 -16.52
CA LYS A 15 -9.24 6.33 -15.82
C LYS A 15 -8.65 7.75 -15.96
N ARG A 16 -8.14 8.31 -14.85
CA ARG A 16 -7.60 9.68 -14.78
C ARG A 16 -6.06 9.72 -14.70
N TYR A 17 -5.40 8.55 -14.69
CA TYR A 17 -3.96 8.36 -14.67
C TYR A 17 -3.61 6.89 -14.99
N GLU A 18 -2.34 6.63 -15.32
CA GLU A 18 -1.82 5.30 -15.64
C GLU A 18 -1.63 4.42 -14.40
N GLU A 19 -1.61 3.11 -14.61
CA GLU A 19 -1.49 2.11 -13.54
C GLU A 19 -0.12 2.17 -12.85
N ASP A 20 0.95 2.42 -13.61
CA ASP A 20 2.33 2.49 -13.09
C ASP A 20 2.50 3.69 -12.15
N LEU A 21 1.92 4.84 -12.52
CA LEU A 21 1.89 6.03 -11.68
C LEU A 21 1.15 5.79 -10.35
N ARG A 22 0.11 4.94 -10.36
CA ARG A 22 -0.59 4.53 -9.14
C ARG A 22 0.33 3.72 -8.22
N GLN A 23 1.14 2.82 -8.78
CA GLN A 23 2.09 2.00 -8.03
C GLN A 23 3.19 2.86 -7.42
N ASP A 24 3.74 3.83 -8.16
CA ASP A 24 4.76 4.76 -7.65
C ASP A 24 4.24 5.60 -6.48
N LEU A 25 3.01 6.10 -6.57
CA LEU A 25 2.36 6.83 -5.47
C LEU A 25 2.18 5.96 -4.23
N CYS A 26 1.87 4.67 -4.42
CA CYS A 26 1.74 3.69 -3.35
C CYS A 26 3.09 3.39 -2.69
N LEU A 27 4.16 3.22 -3.48
CA LEU A 27 5.52 3.01 -3.00
C LEU A 27 6.04 4.22 -2.22
N MET A 28 5.80 5.43 -2.71
CA MET A 28 6.15 6.65 -1.99
C MET A 28 5.42 6.74 -0.64
N PHE A 29 4.13 6.42 -0.60
CA PHE A 29 3.37 6.35 0.65
C PHE A 29 3.97 5.35 1.64
N LEU A 30 4.29 4.13 1.18
CA LEU A 30 4.95 3.09 1.98
C LEU A 30 6.33 3.51 2.47
N SER A 31 7.04 4.35 1.70
CA SER A 31 8.35 4.90 2.08
C SER A 31 8.25 6.01 3.14
N GLY A 32 7.06 6.25 3.70
CA GLY A 32 6.84 7.26 4.74
C GLY A 32 6.58 8.67 4.20
N VAL A 33 6.35 8.83 2.89
CA VAL A 33 5.97 10.12 2.32
C VAL A 33 4.55 10.45 2.77
N SER A 34 4.41 11.55 3.53
CA SER A 34 3.10 11.98 4.03
C SER A 34 2.09 12.19 2.89
N THR A 35 0.80 11.99 3.17
CA THR A 35 -0.29 12.26 2.22
C THR A 35 -0.27 13.70 1.70
N ARG A 36 0.17 14.66 2.54
CA ARG A 36 0.38 16.07 2.15
C ARG A 36 1.49 16.21 1.11
N SER A 37 2.62 15.55 1.33
CA SER A 37 3.75 15.54 0.39
C SER A 37 3.36 14.88 -0.94
N LEU A 38 2.62 13.77 -0.90
CA LEU A 38 2.06 13.12 -2.09
C LEU A 38 1.10 14.03 -2.87
N SER A 39 0.26 14.80 -2.18
CA SER A 39 -0.65 15.77 -2.81
C SER A 39 0.12 16.89 -3.55
N MET A 40 1.24 17.33 -2.98
CA MET A 40 2.12 18.33 -3.61
C MET A 40 2.86 17.74 -4.83
N ILE A 41 3.42 16.53 -4.69
CA ILE A 41 4.14 15.83 -5.76
C ILE A 41 3.19 15.55 -6.93
N SER A 42 1.99 15.02 -6.67
CA SER A 42 0.99 14.76 -7.71
C SER A 42 0.54 16.01 -8.45
N SER A 43 0.47 17.16 -7.78
CA SER A 43 0.17 18.44 -8.45
C SER A 43 1.26 18.84 -9.43
N ARG A 44 2.53 18.58 -9.10
CA ARG A 44 3.66 18.88 -9.98
C ARG A 44 3.78 17.89 -11.14
N LEU A 45 3.55 16.60 -10.90
CA LEU A 45 3.73 15.55 -11.90
C LEU A 45 2.53 15.41 -12.85
N ILE A 46 1.31 15.62 -12.36
CA ILE A 46 0.05 15.30 -13.07
C ILE A 46 -0.82 16.56 -13.26
N GLY A 47 -0.38 17.73 -12.76
CA GLY A 47 -1.12 18.98 -12.85
C GLY A 47 -2.37 19.07 -11.97
N ARG A 48 -2.59 18.11 -11.05
CA ARG A 48 -3.71 18.14 -10.09
C ARG A 48 -3.38 17.48 -8.76
N LYS A 49 -4.00 17.97 -7.69
CA LYS A 49 -3.91 17.35 -6.35
C LYS A 49 -4.67 16.03 -6.35
N LEU A 50 -4.03 14.98 -5.86
CA LEU A 50 -4.75 13.77 -5.46
C LEU A 50 -5.50 14.03 -4.14
N SER A 51 -6.76 13.61 -4.13
CA SER A 51 -7.56 13.59 -2.90
C SER A 51 -7.14 12.43 -1.98
N PRO A 52 -7.38 12.52 -0.66
CA PRO A 52 -7.17 11.40 0.26
C PRO A 52 -7.87 10.11 -0.19
N THR A 53 -9.07 10.23 -0.78
CA THR A 53 -9.84 9.11 -1.32
C THR A 53 -9.16 8.47 -2.53
N GLU A 54 -8.55 9.25 -3.42
CA GLU A 54 -7.79 8.71 -4.55
C GLU A 54 -6.51 8.00 -4.10
N VAL A 55 -5.81 8.54 -3.09
CA VAL A 55 -4.64 7.88 -2.48
C VAL A 55 -5.06 6.57 -1.79
N SER A 56 -6.16 6.58 -1.05
CA SER A 56 -6.71 5.37 -0.42
C SER A 56 -7.13 4.33 -1.45
N SER A 57 -7.81 4.76 -2.53
CA SER A 57 -8.18 3.87 -3.64
C SER A 57 -6.96 3.32 -4.37
N ALA A 58 -5.90 4.12 -4.52
CA ALA A 58 -4.63 3.67 -5.08
C ALA A 58 -3.98 2.59 -4.21
N ASN A 59 -4.17 2.66 -2.89
CA ASN A 59 -3.64 1.68 -1.95
C ASN A 59 -4.49 0.41 -1.80
N LYS A 60 -5.71 0.32 -2.37
CA LYS A 60 -6.56 -0.88 -2.22
C LYS A 60 -5.90 -2.17 -2.70
N GLY A 61 -5.25 -2.15 -3.86
CA GLY A 61 -4.53 -3.32 -4.37
C GLY A 61 -3.35 -3.72 -3.48
N LEU A 62 -2.75 -2.76 -2.78
CA LEU A 62 -1.73 -3.03 -1.77
C LEU A 62 -2.34 -3.70 -0.54
N VAL A 63 -3.51 -3.25 -0.07
CA VAL A 63 -4.20 -3.89 1.07
C VAL A 63 -4.46 -5.37 0.79
N GLU A 64 -5.00 -5.70 -0.39
CA GLU A 64 -5.23 -7.10 -0.78
C GLU A 64 -3.92 -7.91 -0.82
N ALA A 65 -2.85 -7.34 -1.38
CA ALA A 65 -1.54 -7.99 -1.43
C ALA A 65 -0.93 -8.22 -0.03
N VAL A 66 -1.07 -7.23 0.87
CA VAL A 66 -0.62 -7.31 2.26
C VAL A 66 -1.40 -8.38 3.00
N GLU A 67 -2.72 -8.44 2.87
CA GLU A 67 -3.53 -9.46 3.53
C GLU A 67 -3.20 -10.86 3.01
N LYS A 68 -3.02 -11.02 1.68
CA LYS A 68 -2.57 -12.29 1.11
C LYS A 68 -1.19 -12.70 1.62
N TRP A 69 -0.25 -11.76 1.71
CA TRP A 69 1.08 -12.03 2.26
C TRP A 69 1.01 -12.39 3.75
N ARG A 70 0.20 -11.67 4.53
CA ARG A 70 0.04 -11.86 5.98
C ARG A 70 -0.62 -13.20 6.32
N THR A 71 -1.56 -13.66 5.49
CA THR A 71 -2.33 -14.89 5.68
C THR A 71 -1.77 -16.09 4.92
N ARG A 72 -0.58 -15.96 4.33
CA ARG A 72 0.06 -17.05 3.57
C ARG A 72 0.31 -18.27 4.46
N ASP A 73 0.20 -19.45 3.86
CA ASP A 73 0.55 -20.70 4.54
C ASP A 73 2.07 -20.80 4.74
N LEU A 74 2.49 -21.08 5.97
CA LEU A 74 3.88 -21.28 6.37
C LEU A 74 4.16 -22.73 6.76
N SER A 75 3.20 -23.66 6.59
CA SER A 75 3.32 -25.06 7.00
C SER A 75 4.52 -25.81 6.41
N LYS A 76 5.01 -25.34 5.26
CA LYS A 76 6.17 -25.91 4.54
C LYS A 76 7.51 -25.33 4.97
N GLU A 77 7.50 -24.27 5.78
CA GLU A 77 8.71 -23.56 6.20
C GLU A 77 9.33 -24.24 7.43
N SER A 78 10.60 -24.65 7.34
CA SER A 78 11.34 -25.18 8.49
C SER A 78 11.89 -24.05 9.34
N ILE A 79 11.05 -23.50 10.22
CA ILE A 79 11.43 -22.37 11.08
C ILE A 79 12.16 -22.90 12.31
N LYS A 80 13.44 -22.53 12.46
CA LYS A 80 14.29 -22.92 13.60
C LYS A 80 14.14 -21.99 14.80
N TYR A 81 14.06 -20.69 14.53
CA TYR A 81 13.99 -19.65 15.55
C TYR A 81 12.93 -18.63 15.18
N LEU A 82 12.27 -18.08 16.20
CA LEU A 82 11.34 -16.96 16.09
C LEU A 82 11.86 -15.82 16.97
N PHE A 83 12.06 -14.66 16.35
CA PHE A 83 12.24 -13.41 17.07
C PHE A 83 10.92 -12.67 17.07
N ILE A 84 10.45 -12.31 18.25
CA ILE A 84 9.18 -11.61 18.45
C ILE A 84 9.52 -10.27 19.08
N ASP A 85 9.08 -9.20 18.45
CA ASP A 85 9.25 -7.83 18.94
C ASP A 85 7.95 -7.04 18.74
N GLY A 86 7.85 -5.89 19.38
CA GLY A 86 6.70 -5.02 19.24
C GLY A 86 6.99 -3.57 19.57
N VAL A 87 6.29 -2.67 18.88
CA VAL A 87 6.35 -1.23 19.13
C VAL A 87 4.97 -0.73 19.51
N CYS A 88 4.91 0.04 20.59
CA CYS A 88 3.70 0.69 21.05
C CYS A 88 3.55 2.07 20.41
N PHE A 89 2.41 2.32 19.79
CA PHE A 89 2.07 3.60 19.18
C PHE A 89 0.89 4.24 19.92
N SER A 90 1.00 5.51 20.25
CA SER A 90 -0.16 6.29 20.66
C SER A 90 -0.97 6.66 19.42
N MET A 91 -2.16 6.07 19.29
CA MET A 91 -3.03 6.22 18.13
C MET A 91 -4.43 6.67 18.59
N ARG A 92 -5.18 7.30 17.69
CA ARG A 92 -6.62 7.50 17.91
C ARG A 92 -7.38 6.31 17.36
N VAL A 93 -7.99 5.54 18.25
CA VAL A 93 -8.89 4.43 17.93
C VAL A 93 -10.27 4.85 18.45
N ASP A 94 -11.31 4.82 17.61
CA ASP A 94 -12.68 5.21 17.99
C ASP A 94 -12.83 6.58 18.69
N GLY A 95 -11.91 7.50 18.42
CA GLY A 95 -11.90 8.86 18.98
C GLY A 95 -11.16 9.00 20.31
N THR A 96 -10.81 7.90 20.97
CA THR A 96 -9.98 7.86 22.18
C THR A 96 -8.50 7.71 21.83
N GLY A 97 -7.64 8.37 22.60
CA GLY A 97 -6.19 8.19 22.48
C GLY A 97 -5.79 6.92 23.19
N GLU A 98 -5.44 5.88 22.43
CA GLU A 98 -5.11 4.56 22.94
C GLU A 98 -3.69 4.16 22.56
N THR A 99 -3.05 3.36 23.40
CA THR A 99 -1.76 2.77 23.07
C THR A 99 -2.00 1.45 22.35
N VAL A 100 -1.64 1.40 21.07
CA VAL A 100 -1.80 0.23 20.21
C VAL A 100 -0.43 -0.42 20.02
N SER A 101 -0.34 -1.70 20.32
CA SER A 101 0.88 -2.48 20.09
C SER A 101 0.88 -3.10 18.69
N VAL A 102 1.92 -2.83 17.91
CA VAL A 102 2.18 -3.48 16.63
C VAL A 102 3.27 -4.52 16.86
N LEU A 103 2.95 -5.80 16.62
CA LEU A 103 3.85 -6.93 16.81
C LEU A 103 4.48 -7.36 15.49
N VAL A 104 5.76 -7.72 15.53
CA VAL A 104 6.51 -8.28 14.41
C VAL A 104 7.11 -9.61 14.83
N VAL A 105 7.01 -10.60 13.93
CA VAL A 105 7.61 -11.92 14.11
C VAL A 105 8.54 -12.20 12.93
N ILE A 106 9.81 -12.50 13.23
CA ILE A 106 10.83 -12.85 12.25
C ILE A 106 11.25 -14.31 12.47
N GLY A 107 11.05 -15.14 11.44
CA GLY A 107 11.47 -16.54 11.45
C GLY A 107 12.84 -16.74 10.81
N VAL A 108 13.71 -17.51 11.44
CA VAL A 108 14.96 -18.01 10.84
C VAL A 108 14.70 -19.40 10.28
N LEU A 109 14.83 -19.54 8.96
CA LEU A 109 14.60 -20.79 8.26
C LEU A 109 15.86 -21.66 8.24
N ILE A 110 15.69 -22.97 8.32
CA ILE A 110 16.74 -23.94 8.00
C ILE A 110 16.76 -24.11 6.49
N PRO A 111 17.87 -23.81 5.80
CA PRO A 111 18.01 -24.17 4.40
C PRO A 111 17.85 -25.69 4.29
N ILE A 112 16.96 -26.15 3.43
CA ILE A 112 16.91 -27.56 3.05
C ILE A 112 18.19 -27.81 2.26
N LEU A 113 19.24 -28.29 2.94
CA LEU A 113 20.43 -28.83 2.30
C LEU A 113 19.98 -30.10 1.56
N PHE A 114 20.03 -30.03 0.23
CA PHE A 114 19.94 -31.20 -0.65
C PHE A 114 21.11 -32.14 -0.43
#